data_AF-A0A959LR48-F1
#
_entry.id   AF-A0A959LR48-F1
#
_cell.length_a   1.000
_cell.length_b   1.000
_cell.length_c   1.000
_cell.angle_alpha   90.00
_cell.angle_beta   90.00
_cell.angle_gamma   90.00
#
_symmetry.space_group_name_H-M   'P 1'
#
loop_
_entity.id
_entity.type
_entity.pdbx_description
1 polymer ?
#
loop_
_entity_poly.entity_id
_entity_poly.type
_entity_poly.pdbx_seq_one_letter_code
_entity_poly.pdbx_strand_id
1 'polypeptide(L)'
;MKFKLFSLILISMVFAGCSCQRYTNGIVADFETKMAIEGAQIYSFAALDGRIRDERYVYTNDTGWFETAFYLKTVAKCATLKLTISKDGYETIREVDMPVGDTVFLRKIK
;
A
#
# COMPACT_ATOMS: atom_id res chain seq x y z
N MET A 1 -13.15 29.28 -38.45
CA MET A 1 -13.76 28.15 -37.68
C MET A 1 -12.74 27.12 -37.18
N LYS A 2 -11.49 27.52 -36.84
CA LYS A 2 -10.44 26.59 -36.37
C LYS A 2 -10.17 26.66 -34.86
N PHE A 3 -10.50 27.78 -34.21
CA PHE A 3 -10.33 27.97 -32.76
C PHE A 3 -11.28 27.12 -31.89
N LYS A 4 -12.52 26.87 -32.36
CA LYS A 4 -13.50 26.06 -31.60
C LYS A 4 -13.11 24.59 -31.45
N LEU A 5 -12.37 24.03 -32.42
CA LEU A 5 -11.95 22.62 -32.38
C LEU A 5 -10.80 22.39 -31.39
N PHE A 6 -9.86 23.35 -31.32
CA PHE A 6 -8.73 23.31 -30.39
C PHE A 6 -9.18 23.37 -28.93
N SER A 7 -10.17 24.21 -28.61
CA SER A 7 -10.74 24.29 -27.26
C SER A 7 -11.45 23.00 -26.84
N LEU A 8 -12.06 22.27 -27.77
CA LEU A 8 -12.75 21.00 -27.47
C LEU A 8 -11.78 19.86 -27.13
N ILE A 9 -10.63 19.81 -27.82
CA ILE A 9 -9.56 18.81 -27.59
C ILE A 9 -8.85 19.07 -26.26
N LEU A 10 -8.66 20.35 -25.89
CA LEU A 10 -8.03 20.70 -24.61
C LEU A 10 -8.91 20.29 -23.42
N ILE A 11 -10.24 20.36 -23.56
CA ILE A 11 -11.21 19.99 -22.51
C ILE A 11 -11.29 18.47 -22.35
N SER A 12 -11.21 17.68 -23.42
CA SER A 12 -11.30 16.21 -23.33
C SER A 12 -10.07 15.55 -22.69
N MET A 13 -8.88 16.14 -22.81
CA MET A 13 -7.65 15.63 -22.16
C MET A 13 -7.63 15.83 -20.65
N VAL A 14 -8.36 16.81 -20.11
CA VAL A 14 -8.36 17.12 -18.66
C VAL A 14 -9.13 16.08 -17.84
N PHE A 15 -10.00 15.28 -18.48
CA PHE A 15 -10.83 14.27 -17.81
C PHE A 15 -10.32 12.83 -17.94
N ALA A 16 -9.15 12.59 -18.53
CA ALA A 16 -8.51 11.27 -18.57
C ALA A 16 -7.82 10.93 -17.23
N GLY A 17 -8.45 11.27 -16.10
CA GLY A 17 -7.97 10.85 -14.79
C GLY A 17 -8.26 9.37 -14.58
N CYS A 18 -7.23 8.56 -14.35
CA CYS A 18 -7.41 7.14 -14.05
C CYS A 18 -7.81 6.96 -12.57
N SER A 19 -8.66 5.96 -12.30
CA SER A 19 -8.78 5.39 -10.96
C SER A 19 -7.70 4.33 -10.76
N CYS A 20 -7.01 4.36 -9.63
CA CYS A 20 -5.98 3.41 -9.29
C CYS A 20 -6.31 2.79 -7.92
N GLN A 21 -6.40 1.46 -7.90
CA GLN A 21 -6.57 0.67 -6.70
C GLN A 21 -5.43 -0.34 -6.61
N ARG A 22 -4.87 -0.51 -5.42
CA ARG A 22 -4.00 -1.65 -5.12
C ARG A 22 -4.37 -2.21 -3.77
N TYR A 23 -4.24 -3.52 -3.63
CA TYR A 23 -4.44 -4.23 -2.38
C TYR A 23 -3.33 -5.25 -2.20
N THR A 24 -3.11 -5.65 -0.95
CA THR A 24 -2.24 -6.77 -0.61
C THR A 24 -2.70 -7.39 0.71
N ASN A 25 -2.36 -8.65 0.90
CA ASN A 25 -2.57 -9.39 2.12
C ASN A 25 -1.40 -10.35 2.32
N GLY A 26 -1.26 -10.87 3.53
CA GLY A 26 -0.15 -11.76 3.84
C GLY A 26 -0.15 -12.20 5.29
N ILE A 27 0.89 -12.93 5.65
CA ILE A 27 1.15 -13.41 7.00
C ILE A 27 2.40 -12.70 7.54
N VAL A 28 2.35 -12.28 8.80
CA VAL A 28 3.55 -11.86 9.54
C VAL A 28 3.93 -12.98 10.51
N ALA A 29 5.16 -13.44 10.41
CA ALA A 29 5.69 -14.53 11.22
C ALA A 29 7.06 -14.18 11.81
N ASP A 30 7.43 -14.85 12.88
CA ASP A 30 8.75 -14.75 13.49
C ASP A 30 9.78 -15.52 12.63
N PHE A 31 10.91 -14.89 12.35
CA PHE A 31 11.92 -15.47 11.46
C PHE A 31 12.52 -16.78 12.00
N GLU A 32 12.73 -16.90 13.31
CA GLU A 32 13.40 -18.05 13.91
C GLU A 32 12.43 -19.20 14.13
N THR A 33 11.28 -18.91 14.73
CA THR A 33 10.29 -19.93 15.13
C THR A 33 9.30 -20.28 14.02
N LYS A 34 9.20 -19.43 12.97
CA LYS A 34 8.17 -19.51 11.92
C LYS A 34 6.74 -19.44 12.44
N MET A 35 6.55 -19.06 13.70
CA MET A 35 5.23 -18.89 14.30
C MET A 35 4.62 -17.56 13.88
N ALA A 36 3.31 -17.54 13.68
CA ALA A 36 2.55 -16.33 13.39
C ALA A 36 2.72 -15.29 14.51
N ILE A 37 2.77 -14.01 14.11
CA ILE A 37 2.82 -12.89 15.05
C ILE A 37 1.47 -12.20 15.04
N GLU A 38 0.72 -12.34 16.14
CA GLU A 38 -0.52 -11.60 16.37
C GLU A 38 -0.24 -10.14 16.76
N GLY A 39 -1.09 -9.23 16.28
CA GLY A 39 -1.07 -7.82 16.64
C GLY A 39 0.19 -7.08 16.18
N ALA A 40 0.83 -7.52 15.09
CA ALA A 40 1.81 -6.71 14.37
C ALA A 40 1.07 -5.58 13.64
N GLN A 41 1.53 -4.35 13.82
CA GLN A 41 0.96 -3.19 13.17
C GLN A 41 1.44 -3.10 11.72
N ILE A 42 0.50 -2.90 10.81
CA ILE A 42 0.74 -2.64 9.39
C ILE A 42 0.28 -1.21 9.12
N TYR A 43 1.25 -0.31 9.01
CA TYR A 43 1.00 1.03 8.49
C TYR A 43 1.16 1.00 6.96
N SER A 44 0.13 1.41 6.24
CA SER A 44 0.12 1.37 4.78
C SER A 44 -0.36 2.68 4.19
N PHE A 45 0.19 3.04 3.03
CA PHE A 45 -0.21 4.26 2.33
C PHE A 45 0.10 4.19 0.83
N ALA A 46 -0.63 4.99 0.06
CA ALA A 46 -0.33 5.26 -1.33
C ALA A 46 0.73 6.37 -1.44
N ALA A 47 1.91 6.02 -1.96
CA ALA A 47 2.97 6.97 -2.25
C ALA A 47 2.86 7.47 -3.70
N LEU A 48 2.57 8.77 -3.86
CA LEU A 48 2.45 9.40 -5.17
C LEU A 48 3.05 10.80 -5.14
N ASP A 49 4.00 11.08 -6.04
CA ASP A 49 4.64 12.40 -6.21
C ASP A 49 5.21 12.98 -4.91
N GLY A 50 5.88 12.12 -4.12
CA GLY A 50 6.48 12.49 -2.83
C GLY A 50 5.47 12.74 -1.71
N ARG A 51 4.18 12.48 -1.95
CA ARG A 51 3.11 12.65 -0.96
C ARG A 51 2.57 11.31 -0.51
N ILE A 52 2.10 11.31 0.73
CA ILE A 52 1.36 10.23 1.36
C ILE A 52 -0.14 10.49 1.12
N ARG A 53 -0.87 9.44 0.73
CA ARG A 53 -2.32 9.44 0.47
C ARG A 53 -2.94 8.14 0.97
N ASP A 54 -4.21 8.17 1.37
CA ASP A 54 -4.99 7.00 1.80
C ASP A 54 -4.22 6.13 2.81
N GLU A 55 -3.90 6.75 3.94
CA GLU A 55 -3.19 6.11 5.05
C GLU A 55 -4.10 5.17 5.82
N ARG A 56 -3.59 3.99 6.15
CA ARG A 56 -4.33 2.99 6.93
C ARG A 56 -3.43 2.30 7.93
N TYR A 57 -4.01 1.97 9.07
CA TYR A 57 -3.41 1.11 10.08
C TYR A 57 -4.28 -0.12 10.25
N VAL A 58 -3.70 -1.29 10.03
CA VAL A 58 -4.32 -2.58 10.34
C VAL A 58 -3.40 -3.39 11.24
N TYR A 59 -3.92 -4.43 11.87
CA TYR A 59 -3.16 -5.29 12.75
C TYR A 59 -3.36 -6.74 12.35
N THR A 60 -2.32 -7.55 12.51
CA THR A 60 -2.44 -8.98 12.24
C THR A 60 -3.33 -9.67 13.28
N ASN A 61 -4.11 -10.65 12.84
CA ASN A 61 -4.92 -11.49 13.73
C ASN A 61 -4.09 -12.60 14.41
N ASP A 62 -4.75 -13.50 15.12
CA ASP A 62 -4.17 -14.68 15.79
C ASP A 62 -3.35 -15.60 14.87
N THR A 63 -3.71 -15.69 13.59
CA THR A 63 -2.95 -16.43 12.57
C THR A 63 -1.83 -15.61 11.92
N GLY A 64 -1.59 -14.38 12.37
CA GLY A 64 -0.61 -13.47 11.80
C GLY A 64 -1.06 -12.83 10.48
N TRP A 65 -2.31 -13.02 10.08
CA TRP A 65 -2.84 -12.55 8.80
C TRP A 65 -3.25 -11.08 8.84
N PHE A 66 -3.00 -10.38 7.73
CA PHE A 66 -3.50 -9.01 7.50
C PHE A 66 -3.94 -8.80 6.05
N GLU A 67 -4.75 -7.77 5.84
CA GLU A 67 -5.10 -7.24 4.52
C GLU A 67 -5.14 -5.71 4.56
N THR A 68 -4.65 -5.07 3.49
CA THR A 68 -4.77 -3.63 3.30
C THR A 68 -4.86 -3.26 1.82
N ALA A 69 -5.29 -2.03 1.56
CA ALA A 69 -5.44 -1.51 0.21
C ALA A 69 -5.35 0.02 0.21
N PHE A 70 -5.27 0.59 -0.98
CA PHE A 70 -5.59 1.99 -1.21
C PHE A 70 -6.47 2.15 -2.45
N TYR A 71 -7.18 3.26 -2.53
CA TYR A 71 -7.95 3.66 -3.71
C TYR A 71 -7.82 5.16 -3.98
N LEU A 72 -7.33 5.53 -5.16
CA LEU A 72 -7.17 6.91 -5.62
C LEU A 72 -7.99 7.16 -6.88
N LYS A 73 -8.71 8.28 -6.93
CA LYS A 73 -9.41 8.78 -8.13
C LYS A 73 -8.62 9.90 -8.79
N THR A 74 -8.81 10.05 -10.10
CA THR A 74 -8.34 11.22 -10.86
C THR A 74 -6.82 11.42 -10.77
N VAL A 75 -6.06 10.32 -10.84
CA VAL A 75 -4.59 10.35 -10.82
C VAL A 75 -4.03 10.09 -12.21
N ALA A 76 -2.96 10.81 -12.57
CA ALA A 76 -2.29 10.65 -13.87
C ALA A 76 -1.44 9.36 -13.93
N LYS A 77 -1.02 8.83 -12.78
CA LYS A 77 -0.30 7.56 -12.65
C LYS A 77 -0.73 6.85 -11.37
N CYS A 78 -0.62 5.52 -11.37
CA CYS A 78 -0.96 4.71 -10.23
C CYS A 78 0.10 4.88 -9.12
N ALA A 79 -0.34 5.05 -7.88
CA ALA A 79 0.55 5.17 -6.73
C ALA A 79 1.19 3.82 -6.38
N THR A 80 2.28 3.88 -5.64
CA THR A 80 2.94 2.71 -5.05
C THR A 80 2.34 2.42 -3.68
N LEU A 81 2.01 1.17 -3.37
CA LEU A 81 1.60 0.79 -2.02
C LEU A 81 2.85 0.60 -1.17
N LYS A 82 2.99 1.38 -0.10
CA LYS A 82 4.07 1.22 0.87
C LYS A 82 3.53 0.67 2.17
N LEU A 83 4.29 -0.22 2.79
CA LEU A 83 3.98 -0.84 4.06
C LEU A 83 5.12 -0.59 5.04
N THR A 84 4.78 -0.33 6.29
CA THR A 84 5.70 -0.39 7.44
C THR A 84 5.10 -1.37 8.43
N ILE A 85 5.83 -2.44 8.72
CA ILE A 85 5.39 -3.57 9.53
C ILE A 85 6.22 -3.57 10.82
N SER A 86 5.55 -3.46 11.96
CA SER A 86 6.20 -3.29 13.25
C SER A 86 5.49 -4.04 14.37
N LYS A 87 6.27 -4.57 15.31
CA LYS A 87 5.81 -5.20 16.54
C LYS A 87 6.85 -4.95 17.63
N ASP A 88 6.40 -4.70 18.86
CA ASP A 88 7.31 -4.55 20.00
C ASP A 88 8.20 -5.78 20.16
N GLY A 89 9.51 -5.54 20.36
CA GLY A 89 10.51 -6.61 20.43
C GLY A 89 11.01 -7.12 19.08
N TYR A 90 10.51 -6.59 17.95
CA TYR A 90 10.91 -6.97 16.60
C TYR A 90 11.45 -5.78 15.79
N GLU A 91 12.34 -6.07 14.85
CA GLU A 91 12.80 -5.12 13.84
C GLU A 91 11.63 -4.70 12.94
N THR A 92 11.58 -3.40 12.60
CA THR A 92 10.57 -2.86 11.68
C THR A 92 10.98 -3.10 10.23
N ILE A 93 10.10 -3.70 9.44
CA ILE A 93 10.30 -3.95 8.01
C ILE A 93 9.49 -2.93 7.18
N ARG A 94 10.02 -2.57 6.01
CA ARG A 94 9.34 -1.70 5.05
C ARG A 94 9.27 -2.40 3.70
N GLU A 95 8.06 -2.55 3.19
CA GLU A 95 7.79 -3.20 1.91
C GLU A 95 7.20 -2.22 0.90
N VAL A 96 7.45 -2.49 -0.37
CA VAL A 96 6.97 -1.69 -1.50
C VAL A 96 6.31 -2.61 -2.49
N ASP A 97 5.02 -2.39 -2.74
CA ASP A 97 4.20 -3.25 -3.61
C ASP A 97 4.33 -4.74 -3.27
N MET A 98 4.23 -5.07 -1.97
CA MET A 98 4.30 -6.45 -1.48
C MET A 98 3.33 -7.37 -2.24
N PRO A 99 3.78 -8.52 -2.76
CA PRO A 99 2.91 -9.48 -3.43
C PRO A 99 1.77 -9.96 -2.54
N VAL A 100 0.63 -10.26 -3.15
CA VAL A 100 -0.54 -10.81 -2.45
C VAL A 100 -0.22 -12.23 -1.96
N GLY A 101 -0.53 -12.52 -0.70
CA GLY A 101 -0.35 -13.83 -0.08
C GLY A 101 1.08 -14.12 0.40
N ASP A 102 1.96 -13.11 0.42
CA ASP A 102 3.33 -13.29 0.88
C ASP A 102 3.45 -13.44 2.40
N THR A 103 4.58 -13.98 2.87
CA THR A 103 4.91 -14.08 4.30
C THR A 103 6.08 -13.19 4.65
N VAL A 104 5.85 -12.22 5.53
CA VAL A 104 6.88 -11.33 6.05
C VAL A 104 7.43 -11.89 7.35
N PHE A 105 8.73 -12.15 7.37
CA PHE A 105 9.42 -12.66 8.56
C PHE A 105 10.08 -11.53 9.36
N LEU A 106 9.61 -11.30 10.59
CA LEU A 106 10.22 -10.34 11.50
C LEU A 106 11.33 -10.99 12.34
N ARG A 107 12.43 -10.26 12.57
CA ARG A 107 13.51 -10.66 13.46
C ARG A 107 13.36 -9.98 14.81
N LYS A 108 13.65 -10.68 15.91
CA LYS A 108 13.68 -10.08 17.24
C LYS A 108 14.86 -9.13 17.39
N ILE A 109 14.65 -8.01 18.07
CA ILE A 109 15.72 -7.10 18.48
C ILE A 109 16.54 -7.80 19.56
N LYS A 110 17.87 -7.81 19.40
CA LYS A 110 18.83 -8.37 20.37
C LYS A 110 19.22 -7.36 21.43
#